data_AF-A0A8H3XHH5-F1
#
_entry.id   AF-A0A8H3XHH5-F1
#
_cell.length_a   1.000
_cell.length_b   1.000
_cell.length_c   1.000
_cell.angle_alpha   90.00
_cell.angle_beta   90.00
_cell.angle_gamma   90.00
#
_symmetry.space_group_name_H-M   'P 1'
#
loop_
_entity.id
_entity.type
_entity.pdbx_description
1 polymer ?
#
loop_
_entity_poly.entity_id
_entity_poly.type
_entity_poly.pdbx_seq_one_letter_code
_entity_poly.pdbx_strand_id
1 'polypeptide(L)'
;MSIITDGLSLASKKSIRDDFTNKIPELKKILNSITGFDYEFIVDFSKIHADTIKAVPENNEWLTKSLGNIAFQYFDSLISKIKMITEKDDLVRSDFIKIINNREIHLLTDPDIQNYNEISILDGNIYIKARSSNYVTNVGGVGYNVLDLLKSSDEVLPLNTKKNIRDSWEQQIPSLKKSLKQALGEDYEFVIDWEDIYLKAISANEENESKTDWVTSRLGEIVYAYFESLIGHINNYAKKDDLVKSEFVNVIHTKKFYFIYDEDINDYNAIEVKDGKLCIKVKPETLGTNSSIGYLIIDVIKDPNDVLPLRTKKSIRDEWEKEIPGLKKQLNKCLGEDYQFKVDFNEVYVQIVKANENNTDWFSKSLGNVIFQYFSSLIKNIENYTKKDDLIRQEFLDLTSTRTFHLVVDNEVEDYHDVKIIDGGLYIMVHPEKFGTNASPGYDIVERLHAPDSVLPVITKVNIRDQWTMKIPALKKKLKEAVRDEIEFVVDFDNIFKIAKKNSDSNGKWYKNKLGEIVYGYFEPLVANIIKDDMVRDNFVEIVNTKKIYLIFDEEVTDYNDIIVKDGALYIRVGPNYLGTNSNNIGYNIIDVL
;
A
#
# COMPACT_ATOMS: atom_id res chain seq x y z
N MET A 1 -22.89 -54.52 -37.22
CA MET A 1 -21.81 -54.11 -38.15
C MET A 1 -22.48 -53.91 -39.49
N SER A 2 -22.44 -52.70 -40.01
CA SER A 2 -23.08 -52.32 -41.27
C SER A 2 -22.00 -51.94 -42.28
N ILE A 3 -21.88 -52.72 -43.35
CA ILE A 3 -20.88 -52.52 -44.41
C ILE A 3 -21.61 -52.46 -45.75
N ILE A 4 -21.40 -51.36 -46.50
CA ILE A 4 -21.92 -51.20 -47.86
C ILE A 4 -20.75 -51.34 -48.85
N THR A 5 -20.87 -52.23 -49.84
CA THR A 5 -19.80 -52.54 -50.83
C THR A 5 -20.28 -52.57 -52.28
N ASP A 6 -21.41 -51.92 -52.55
CA ASP A 6 -22.06 -51.92 -53.85
C ASP A 6 -21.18 -51.21 -54.90
N GLY A 7 -21.12 -51.79 -56.11
CA GLY A 7 -20.28 -51.24 -57.19
C GLY A 7 -18.77 -51.41 -57.02
N LEU A 8 -18.28 -51.93 -55.88
CA LEU A 8 -16.84 -52.15 -55.67
C LEU A 8 -16.31 -53.37 -56.44
N SER A 9 -15.05 -53.26 -56.88
CA SER A 9 -14.32 -54.33 -57.55
C SER A 9 -14.09 -55.55 -56.64
N LEU A 10 -13.80 -56.72 -57.24
CA LEU A 10 -13.43 -57.92 -56.48
C LEU A 10 -12.17 -57.71 -55.62
N ALA A 11 -11.20 -56.92 -56.10
CA ALA A 11 -10.00 -56.60 -55.34
C ALA A 11 -10.32 -55.80 -54.08
N SER A 12 -11.21 -54.81 -54.19
CA SER A 12 -11.68 -54.02 -53.03
C SER A 12 -12.47 -54.87 -52.06
N LYS A 13 -13.40 -55.69 -52.55
CA LYS A 13 -14.17 -56.63 -51.71
C LYS A 13 -13.26 -57.62 -50.98
N LYS A 14 -12.20 -58.10 -51.65
CA LYS A 14 -11.18 -58.96 -51.02
C LYS A 14 -10.44 -58.23 -49.90
N SER A 15 -9.95 -57.01 -50.14
CA SER A 15 -9.27 -56.21 -49.10
C SER A 15 -10.19 -55.93 -47.91
N ILE A 16 -11.45 -55.57 -48.14
CA ILE A 16 -12.44 -55.36 -47.07
C ILE A 16 -12.63 -56.64 -46.26
N ARG A 17 -12.84 -57.79 -46.90
CA ARG A 17 -12.99 -59.06 -46.19
C ARG A 17 -11.74 -59.39 -45.36
N ASP A 18 -10.58 -59.38 -46.01
CA ASP A 18 -9.33 -59.90 -45.44
C ASP A 18 -8.76 -58.98 -44.35
N ASP A 19 -8.82 -57.66 -44.55
CA ASP A 19 -8.16 -56.68 -43.66
C ASP A 19 -9.11 -55.93 -42.73
N PHE A 20 -10.41 -55.86 -43.05
CA PHE A 20 -11.39 -55.18 -42.20
C PHE A 20 -12.29 -56.18 -41.50
N THR A 21 -13.14 -56.90 -42.24
CA THR A 21 -14.18 -57.78 -41.67
C THR A 21 -13.58 -58.83 -40.72
N ASN A 22 -12.45 -59.44 -41.09
CA ASN A 22 -11.80 -60.46 -40.25
C ASN A 22 -11.12 -59.89 -38.99
N LYS A 23 -10.71 -58.62 -38.99
CA LYS A 23 -9.93 -58.00 -37.89
C LYS A 23 -10.79 -57.18 -36.92
N ILE A 24 -11.92 -56.62 -37.36
CA ILE A 24 -12.82 -55.83 -36.49
C ILE A 24 -13.30 -56.56 -35.21
N PRO A 25 -13.52 -57.90 -35.19
CA PRO A 25 -13.85 -58.59 -33.95
C PRO A 25 -12.84 -58.37 -32.81
N GLU A 26 -11.56 -58.14 -33.12
CA GLU A 26 -10.53 -57.83 -32.13
C GLU A 26 -10.77 -56.46 -31.49
N LEU A 27 -11.10 -55.44 -32.29
CA LEU A 27 -11.42 -54.10 -31.79
C LEU A 27 -12.72 -54.09 -30.96
N LYS A 28 -13.72 -54.88 -31.37
CA LYS A 28 -14.95 -55.09 -30.58
C LYS A 28 -14.63 -55.67 -29.21
N LYS A 29 -13.77 -56.70 -29.17
CA LYS A 29 -13.34 -57.33 -27.91
C LYS A 29 -12.62 -56.33 -27.00
N ILE A 30 -11.78 -55.46 -27.56
CA ILE A 30 -11.12 -54.39 -26.79
C ILE A 30 -12.16 -53.45 -26.18
N LEU A 31 -13.07 -52.88 -26.98
CA LEU A 31 -14.11 -51.98 -26.47
C LEU A 31 -15.01 -52.66 -25.43
N ASN A 32 -15.43 -53.89 -25.67
CA ASN A 32 -16.26 -54.67 -24.73
C ASN A 32 -15.52 -54.90 -23.40
N SER A 33 -14.22 -55.25 -23.45
CA SER A 33 -13.44 -55.49 -22.23
C SER A 33 -13.31 -54.27 -21.32
N ILE A 34 -13.45 -53.07 -21.89
CA ILE A 34 -13.30 -51.80 -21.19
C ILE A 34 -14.65 -51.23 -20.80
N THR A 35 -15.62 -51.28 -21.70
CA THR A 35 -16.91 -50.61 -21.53
C THR A 35 -18.01 -51.52 -21.03
N GLY A 36 -17.84 -52.84 -21.14
CA GLY A 36 -18.87 -53.84 -20.90
C GLY A 36 -19.91 -53.97 -22.03
N PHE A 37 -19.71 -53.29 -23.17
CA PHE A 37 -20.68 -53.25 -24.26
C PHE A 37 -20.07 -53.55 -25.63
N ASP A 38 -20.88 -54.12 -26.50
CA ASP A 38 -20.52 -54.33 -27.90
C ASP A 38 -20.80 -53.07 -28.72
N TYR A 39 -19.87 -52.75 -29.64
CA TYR A 39 -19.97 -51.60 -30.53
C TYR A 39 -20.18 -52.02 -31.98
N GLU A 40 -20.94 -51.20 -32.69
CA GLU A 40 -21.22 -51.27 -34.12
C GLU A 40 -20.19 -50.43 -34.89
N PHE A 41 -19.47 -51.06 -35.82
CA PHE A 41 -18.60 -50.35 -36.76
C PHE A 41 -19.35 -50.21 -38.09
N ILE A 42 -19.47 -48.97 -38.56
CA ILE A 42 -20.30 -48.61 -39.71
C ILE A 42 -19.44 -47.91 -40.77
N VAL A 43 -19.43 -48.46 -41.99
CA VAL A 43 -18.63 -47.94 -43.11
C VAL A 43 -19.36 -48.14 -44.43
N ASP A 44 -19.51 -47.06 -45.20
CA ASP A 44 -19.87 -47.15 -46.62
C ASP A 44 -18.60 -47.10 -47.49
N PHE A 45 -18.05 -48.27 -47.78
CA PHE A 45 -16.83 -48.37 -48.58
C PHE A 45 -17.03 -47.91 -50.03
N SER A 46 -18.25 -48.01 -50.55
CA SER A 46 -18.61 -47.60 -51.91
C SER A 46 -18.48 -46.08 -52.04
N LYS A 47 -19.07 -45.37 -51.06
CA LYS A 47 -18.99 -43.91 -50.97
C LYS A 47 -17.56 -43.43 -50.73
N ILE A 48 -16.86 -44.00 -49.74
CA ILE A 48 -15.46 -43.65 -49.45
C ILE A 48 -14.57 -43.83 -50.68
N HIS A 49 -14.71 -44.96 -51.40
CA HIS A 49 -13.95 -45.22 -52.62
C HIS A 49 -14.29 -44.15 -53.67
N ALA A 50 -15.57 -43.94 -53.98
CA ALA A 50 -16.00 -42.96 -54.97
C ALA A 50 -15.51 -41.54 -54.66
N ASP A 51 -15.65 -41.09 -53.41
CA ASP A 51 -15.23 -39.75 -52.96
C ASP A 51 -13.70 -39.58 -53.06
N THR A 52 -12.94 -40.61 -52.66
CA THR A 52 -11.47 -40.58 -52.70
C THR A 52 -10.95 -40.61 -54.13
N ILE A 53 -11.51 -41.45 -55.02
CA ILE A 53 -11.11 -41.49 -56.44
C ILE A 53 -11.46 -40.18 -57.14
N LYS A 54 -12.61 -39.58 -56.81
CA LYS A 54 -12.97 -38.27 -57.34
C LYS A 54 -11.97 -37.20 -56.92
N ALA A 55 -11.45 -37.28 -55.70
CA ALA A 55 -10.48 -36.31 -55.17
C ALA A 55 -9.05 -36.56 -55.67
N VAL A 56 -8.62 -37.83 -55.80
CA VAL A 56 -7.25 -38.24 -56.16
C VAL A 56 -7.28 -39.45 -57.10
N PRO A 57 -7.59 -39.24 -58.40
CA PRO A 57 -7.78 -40.34 -59.34
C PRO A 57 -6.57 -41.27 -59.51
N GLU A 58 -5.36 -40.73 -59.37
CA GLU A 58 -4.09 -41.45 -59.50
C GLU A 58 -3.91 -42.55 -58.46
N ASN A 59 -4.61 -42.47 -57.32
CA ASN A 59 -4.53 -43.46 -56.25
C ASN A 59 -5.43 -44.68 -56.47
N ASN A 60 -6.18 -44.77 -57.58
CA ASN A 60 -7.22 -45.78 -57.75
C ASN A 60 -6.73 -47.22 -57.58
N GLU A 61 -5.64 -47.59 -58.25
CA GLU A 61 -5.14 -48.96 -58.18
C GLU A 61 -4.73 -49.35 -56.74
N TRP A 62 -4.03 -48.46 -56.06
CA TRP A 62 -3.57 -48.68 -54.70
C TRP A 62 -4.74 -48.68 -53.70
N LEU A 63 -5.64 -47.68 -53.77
CA LEU A 63 -6.82 -47.60 -52.91
C LEU A 63 -7.68 -48.85 -53.07
N THR A 64 -7.93 -49.31 -54.31
CA THR A 64 -8.68 -50.53 -54.58
C THR A 64 -8.11 -51.77 -53.88
N LYS A 65 -6.79 -51.85 -53.69
CA LYS A 65 -6.13 -52.99 -53.02
C LYS A 65 -5.98 -52.83 -51.50
N SER A 66 -6.12 -51.62 -50.97
CA SER A 66 -5.84 -51.30 -49.57
C SER A 66 -7.02 -50.70 -48.80
N LEU A 67 -8.19 -50.54 -49.44
CA LEU A 67 -9.36 -49.89 -48.88
C LEU A 67 -9.80 -50.45 -47.51
N GLY A 68 -9.82 -51.78 -47.36
CA GLY A 68 -10.16 -52.44 -46.09
C GLY A 68 -9.11 -52.19 -44.99
N ASN A 69 -7.83 -52.29 -45.34
CA ASN A 69 -6.73 -52.06 -44.40
C ASN A 69 -6.69 -50.62 -43.89
N ILE A 70 -6.93 -49.63 -44.77
CA ILE A 70 -6.94 -48.21 -44.38
C ILE A 70 -8.10 -47.95 -43.40
N ALA A 71 -9.31 -48.41 -43.70
CA ALA A 71 -10.45 -48.26 -42.80
C ALA A 71 -10.21 -48.92 -41.44
N PHE A 72 -9.60 -50.12 -41.43
CA PHE A 72 -9.24 -50.79 -40.18
C PHE A 72 -8.27 -49.93 -39.35
N GLN A 73 -7.26 -49.33 -39.97
CA GLN A 73 -6.30 -48.47 -39.27
C GLN A 73 -6.96 -47.25 -38.61
N TYR A 74 -8.00 -46.66 -39.23
CA TYR A 74 -8.74 -45.53 -38.63
C TYR A 74 -9.41 -45.95 -37.32
N PHE A 75 -10.12 -47.08 -37.32
CA PHE A 75 -10.74 -47.60 -36.11
C PHE A 75 -9.72 -48.08 -35.09
N ASP A 76 -8.68 -48.80 -35.51
CA ASP A 76 -7.64 -49.31 -34.61
C ASP A 76 -6.93 -48.18 -33.87
N SER A 77 -6.61 -47.08 -34.56
CA SER A 77 -6.06 -45.88 -33.94
C SER A 77 -7.03 -45.30 -32.90
N LEU A 78 -8.30 -45.07 -33.27
CA LEU A 78 -9.30 -44.55 -32.34
C LEU A 78 -9.46 -45.46 -31.10
N ILE A 79 -9.64 -46.76 -31.31
CA ILE A 79 -9.89 -47.72 -30.24
C ILE A 79 -8.67 -47.83 -29.32
N SER A 80 -7.46 -47.80 -29.89
CA SER A 80 -6.23 -47.74 -29.10
C SER A 80 -6.17 -46.50 -28.20
N LYS A 81 -6.60 -45.33 -28.69
CA LYS A 81 -6.69 -44.11 -27.88
C LYS A 81 -7.78 -44.21 -26.82
N ILE A 82 -8.99 -44.65 -27.18
CA ILE A 82 -10.09 -44.87 -26.23
C ILE A 82 -9.64 -45.82 -25.12
N LYS A 83 -9.00 -46.94 -25.47
CA LYS A 83 -8.47 -47.90 -24.50
C LYS A 83 -7.50 -47.22 -23.53
N MET A 84 -6.51 -46.52 -24.08
CA MET A 84 -5.47 -45.87 -23.29
C MET A 84 -6.04 -44.90 -22.24
N ILE A 85 -7.10 -44.15 -22.57
CA ILE A 85 -7.70 -43.14 -21.68
C ILE A 85 -8.72 -43.73 -20.70
N THR A 86 -9.46 -44.78 -21.08
CA THR A 86 -10.54 -45.35 -20.26
C THR A 86 -10.05 -46.47 -19.33
N GLU A 87 -9.03 -47.24 -19.72
CA GLU A 87 -8.52 -48.37 -18.93
C GLU A 87 -7.89 -47.93 -17.60
N LYS A 88 -7.45 -46.67 -17.52
CA LYS A 88 -6.74 -46.12 -16.35
C LYS A 88 -7.60 -45.18 -15.50
N ASP A 89 -8.82 -44.87 -15.91
CA ASP A 89 -9.59 -43.79 -15.31
C ASP A 89 -11.10 -44.07 -15.34
N ASP A 90 -11.65 -44.35 -14.16
CA ASP A 90 -13.04 -44.76 -13.99
C ASP A 90 -14.05 -43.67 -14.40
N LEU A 91 -13.74 -42.39 -14.18
CA LEU A 91 -14.59 -41.26 -14.60
C LEU A 91 -14.62 -41.19 -16.12
N VAL A 92 -13.45 -41.25 -16.75
CA VAL A 92 -13.34 -41.20 -18.21
C VAL A 92 -14.12 -42.36 -18.83
N ARG A 93 -13.98 -43.56 -18.25
CA ARG A 93 -14.73 -44.73 -18.69
C ARG A 93 -16.24 -44.57 -18.50
N SER A 94 -16.70 -44.13 -17.34
CA SER A 94 -18.14 -43.98 -17.07
C SER A 94 -18.79 -42.93 -17.97
N ASP A 95 -18.14 -41.78 -18.14
CA ASP A 95 -18.65 -40.70 -18.99
C ASP A 95 -18.59 -41.10 -20.46
N PHE A 96 -17.53 -41.79 -20.91
CA PHE A 96 -17.47 -42.33 -22.27
C PHE A 96 -18.66 -43.26 -22.56
N ILE A 97 -18.97 -44.19 -21.66
CA ILE A 97 -20.12 -45.10 -21.79
C ILE A 97 -21.45 -44.33 -21.83
N LYS A 98 -21.58 -43.30 -20.99
CA LYS A 98 -22.78 -42.46 -20.91
C LYS A 98 -22.98 -41.67 -22.21
N ILE A 99 -21.91 -41.07 -22.73
CA ILE A 99 -21.93 -40.19 -23.90
C ILE A 99 -22.13 -41.02 -25.17
N ILE A 100 -21.41 -42.13 -25.34
CA ILE A 100 -21.49 -42.98 -26.54
C ILE A 100 -22.53 -44.10 -26.33
N ASN A 101 -23.76 -43.69 -26.03
CA ASN A 101 -24.83 -44.59 -25.62
C ASN A 101 -25.42 -45.45 -26.76
N ASN A 102 -25.34 -44.97 -28.00
CA ASN A 102 -25.76 -45.71 -29.20
C ASN A 102 -24.73 -46.76 -29.62
N ARG A 103 -23.48 -46.61 -29.15
CA ARG A 103 -22.38 -47.58 -29.35
C ARG A 103 -22.04 -47.80 -30.82
N GLU A 104 -22.24 -46.78 -31.65
CA GLU A 104 -21.85 -46.83 -33.05
C GLU A 104 -20.62 -45.94 -33.31
N ILE A 105 -19.73 -46.45 -34.15
CA ILE A 105 -18.55 -45.74 -34.64
C ILE A 105 -18.59 -45.77 -36.17
N HIS A 106 -18.73 -44.59 -36.75
CA HIS A 106 -18.88 -44.37 -38.18
C HIS A 106 -17.56 -43.91 -38.77
N LEU A 107 -17.18 -44.44 -39.93
CA LEU A 107 -16.09 -43.90 -40.75
C LEU A 107 -16.68 -43.35 -42.05
N LEU A 108 -16.42 -42.08 -42.34
CA LEU A 108 -16.92 -41.41 -43.54
C LEU A 108 -15.88 -40.47 -44.14
N THR A 109 -16.07 -40.13 -45.41
CA THR A 109 -15.34 -39.08 -46.12
C THR A 109 -16.05 -37.74 -45.96
N ASP A 110 -15.30 -36.70 -45.62
CA ASP A 110 -15.79 -35.32 -45.52
C ASP A 110 -14.78 -34.39 -46.21
N PRO A 111 -15.11 -33.80 -47.39
CA PRO A 111 -14.17 -32.96 -48.11
C PRO A 111 -13.93 -31.60 -47.44
N ASP A 112 -14.80 -31.20 -46.51
CA ASP A 112 -14.82 -29.84 -45.95
C ASP A 112 -13.98 -29.72 -44.66
N ILE A 113 -13.53 -30.84 -44.08
CA ILE A 113 -12.63 -30.79 -42.92
C ILE A 113 -11.27 -30.21 -43.30
N GLN A 114 -10.71 -29.36 -42.43
CA GLN A 114 -9.45 -28.67 -42.71
C GLN A 114 -8.24 -29.63 -42.60
N ASN A 115 -8.27 -30.54 -41.63
CA ASN A 115 -7.21 -31.50 -41.31
C ASN A 115 -7.31 -32.79 -42.14
N TYR A 116 -6.36 -33.72 -41.96
CA TYR A 116 -6.38 -35.03 -42.62
C TYR A 116 -7.57 -35.90 -42.17
N ASN A 117 -7.89 -35.80 -40.88
CA ASN A 117 -9.01 -36.46 -40.25
C ASN A 117 -9.47 -35.65 -39.04
N GLU A 118 -10.72 -35.85 -38.66
CA GLU A 118 -11.39 -35.22 -37.53
C GLU A 118 -12.30 -36.26 -36.86
N ILE A 119 -12.52 -36.12 -35.56
CA ILE A 119 -13.57 -36.85 -34.85
C ILE A 119 -14.66 -35.86 -34.49
N SER A 120 -15.90 -36.29 -34.62
CA SER A 120 -17.05 -35.59 -34.06
C SER A 120 -17.93 -36.56 -33.29
N ILE A 121 -18.56 -36.09 -32.23
CA ILE A 121 -19.53 -36.84 -31.45
C ILE A 121 -20.87 -36.19 -31.67
N LEU A 122 -21.83 -36.95 -32.21
CA LEU A 122 -23.15 -36.46 -32.54
C LEU A 122 -24.18 -37.52 -32.16
N ASP A 123 -25.18 -37.10 -31.38
CA ASP A 123 -26.30 -37.95 -30.94
C ASP A 123 -25.84 -39.31 -30.40
N GLY A 124 -24.83 -39.30 -29.53
CA GLY A 124 -24.31 -40.51 -28.88
C GLY A 124 -23.52 -41.48 -29.77
N ASN A 125 -23.12 -41.05 -30.97
CA ASN A 125 -22.28 -41.79 -31.91
C ASN A 125 -20.93 -41.10 -32.11
N ILE A 126 -19.90 -41.87 -32.46
CA ILE A 126 -18.60 -41.33 -32.88
C ILE A 126 -18.52 -41.35 -34.41
N TYR A 127 -18.14 -40.23 -35.01
CA TYR A 127 -17.89 -40.11 -36.44
C TYR A 127 -16.42 -39.78 -36.68
N ILE A 128 -15.70 -40.71 -37.30
CA ILE A 128 -14.38 -40.49 -37.86
C ILE A 128 -14.57 -39.92 -39.27
N LYS A 129 -14.19 -38.67 -39.46
CA LYS A 129 -14.24 -37.99 -40.74
C LYS A 129 -12.84 -37.96 -41.35
N ALA A 130 -12.69 -38.50 -42.54
CA ALA A 130 -11.42 -38.47 -43.28
C ALA A 130 -11.55 -37.58 -44.50
N ARG A 131 -10.55 -36.73 -44.76
CA ARG A 131 -10.58 -35.84 -45.92
C ARG A 131 -10.41 -36.67 -47.18
N SER A 132 -11.33 -36.56 -48.14
CA SER A 132 -11.32 -37.41 -49.34
C SER A 132 -10.01 -37.33 -50.13
N SER A 133 -9.36 -36.18 -50.18
CA SER A 133 -8.07 -36.00 -50.86
C SER A 133 -6.87 -36.62 -50.11
N ASN A 134 -7.04 -36.97 -48.84
CA ASN A 134 -5.98 -37.45 -47.95
C ASN A 134 -6.41 -38.73 -47.20
N TYR A 135 -7.31 -39.52 -47.78
CA TYR A 135 -7.83 -40.76 -47.19
C TYR A 135 -6.73 -41.83 -47.10
N VAL A 136 -5.86 -41.71 -46.08
CA VAL A 136 -4.76 -42.59 -45.61
C VAL A 136 -3.66 -41.78 -44.90
N THR A 137 -3.66 -40.46 -45.03
CA THR A 137 -2.61 -39.65 -44.42
C THR A 137 -2.91 -39.48 -42.93
N ASN A 138 -1.90 -39.73 -42.10
CA ASN A 138 -1.95 -39.51 -40.65
C ASN A 138 -3.06 -40.28 -39.90
N VAL A 139 -3.33 -41.53 -40.30
CA VAL A 139 -4.37 -42.38 -39.66
C VAL A 139 -4.06 -42.65 -38.18
N GLY A 140 -2.79 -42.77 -37.80
CA GLY A 140 -2.38 -42.91 -36.39
C GLY A 140 -2.68 -41.68 -35.53
N GLY A 141 -3.07 -40.57 -36.16
CA GLY A 141 -3.56 -39.34 -35.54
C GLY A 141 -4.99 -39.43 -34.98
N VAL A 142 -5.76 -40.43 -35.41
CA VAL A 142 -7.18 -40.50 -35.08
C VAL A 142 -7.33 -40.82 -33.59
N GLY A 143 -8.07 -39.97 -32.88
CA GLY A 143 -8.40 -40.14 -31.46
C GLY A 143 -7.55 -39.32 -30.50
N TYR A 144 -6.59 -38.52 -30.95
CA TYR A 144 -5.74 -37.73 -30.05
C TYR A 144 -6.53 -36.73 -29.19
N ASN A 145 -7.57 -36.11 -29.74
CA ASN A 145 -8.43 -35.12 -29.07
C ASN A 145 -9.79 -35.70 -28.64
N VAL A 146 -9.95 -37.02 -28.58
CA VAL A 146 -11.26 -37.64 -28.29
C VAL A 146 -11.82 -37.21 -26.92
N LEU A 147 -10.96 -36.96 -25.93
CA LEU A 147 -11.38 -36.48 -24.60
C LEU A 147 -11.95 -35.05 -24.63
N ASP A 148 -11.44 -34.20 -25.52
CA ASP A 148 -11.88 -32.81 -25.66
C ASP A 148 -13.27 -32.73 -26.31
N LEU A 149 -13.62 -33.77 -27.06
CA LEU A 149 -14.89 -33.88 -27.79
C LEU A 149 -15.97 -34.63 -26.99
N LEU A 150 -15.57 -35.45 -26.00
CA LEU A 150 -16.49 -36.24 -25.19
C LEU A 150 -17.25 -35.32 -24.22
N LYS A 151 -18.45 -34.94 -24.62
CA LYS A 151 -19.35 -34.10 -23.84
C LYS A 151 -20.80 -34.48 -24.13
N SER A 152 -21.64 -34.60 -23.10
CA SER A 152 -23.08 -34.82 -23.30
C SER A 152 -23.72 -33.55 -23.89
N SER A 153 -24.82 -33.67 -24.64
CA SER A 153 -25.46 -32.51 -25.29
C SER A 153 -26.02 -31.48 -24.30
N ASP A 154 -26.28 -31.89 -23.05
CA ASP A 154 -26.79 -31.09 -21.94
C ASP A 154 -25.70 -30.57 -20.99
N GLU A 155 -24.45 -31.01 -21.16
CA GLU A 155 -23.34 -30.58 -20.30
C GLU A 155 -22.64 -29.35 -20.90
N VAL A 156 -21.90 -28.59 -20.09
CA VAL A 156 -21.06 -27.47 -20.56
C VAL A 156 -19.59 -27.87 -20.66
N LEU A 157 -19.10 -28.64 -19.69
CA LEU A 157 -17.69 -29.01 -19.58
C LEU A 157 -17.38 -30.30 -20.36
N PRO A 158 -16.38 -30.28 -21.28
CA PRO A 158 -15.85 -31.50 -21.85
C PRO A 158 -15.27 -32.45 -20.80
N LEU A 159 -15.22 -33.75 -21.12
CA LEU A 159 -14.69 -34.77 -20.24
C LEU A 159 -13.22 -34.51 -19.87
N ASN A 160 -12.40 -34.00 -20.80
CA ASN A 160 -11.03 -33.61 -20.47
C ASN A 160 -10.98 -32.55 -19.37
N THR A 161 -11.84 -31.54 -19.46
CA THR A 161 -11.95 -30.46 -18.48
C THR A 161 -12.45 -30.98 -17.12
N LYS A 162 -13.51 -31.81 -17.11
CA LYS A 162 -14.01 -32.46 -15.88
C LYS A 162 -12.92 -33.28 -15.19
N LYS A 163 -12.18 -34.08 -15.97
CA LYS A 163 -11.07 -34.88 -15.48
C LYS A 163 -9.98 -34.00 -14.86
N ASN A 164 -9.62 -32.91 -15.54
CA ASN A 164 -8.62 -31.97 -15.01
C ASN A 164 -9.10 -31.28 -13.73
N ILE A 165 -10.37 -30.89 -13.63
CA ILE A 165 -10.94 -30.36 -12.38
C ILE A 165 -10.85 -31.39 -11.26
N ARG A 166 -11.25 -32.64 -11.50
CA ARG A 166 -11.12 -33.70 -10.48
C ARG A 166 -9.67 -33.87 -10.01
N ASP A 167 -8.74 -34.00 -10.94
CA ASP A 167 -7.35 -34.36 -10.63
C ASP A 167 -6.54 -33.19 -10.07
N SER A 168 -6.71 -32.00 -10.63
CA SER A 168 -5.92 -30.83 -10.27
C SER A 168 -6.58 -29.97 -9.19
N TRP A 169 -7.90 -29.99 -9.07
CA TRP A 169 -8.63 -29.23 -8.07
C TRP A 169 -9.18 -30.13 -6.95
N GLU A 170 -10.11 -31.05 -7.22
CA GLU A 170 -10.84 -31.77 -6.16
C GLU A 170 -9.92 -32.64 -5.29
N GLN A 171 -8.92 -33.28 -5.89
CA GLN A 171 -7.95 -34.08 -5.15
C GLN A 171 -6.94 -33.24 -4.34
N GLN A 172 -6.64 -32.02 -4.79
CA GLN A 172 -5.60 -31.16 -4.18
C GLN A 172 -6.16 -30.15 -3.17
N ILE A 173 -7.41 -29.73 -3.34
CA ILE A 173 -8.06 -28.72 -2.48
C ILE A 173 -8.06 -29.06 -0.98
N PRO A 174 -8.11 -30.33 -0.51
CA PRO A 174 -8.01 -30.63 0.91
C PRO A 174 -6.70 -30.17 1.56
N SER A 175 -5.59 -30.19 0.80
CA SER A 175 -4.28 -29.71 1.28
C SER A 175 -4.30 -28.20 1.51
N LEU A 176 -4.84 -27.44 0.56
CA LEU A 176 -5.02 -26.00 0.67
C LEU A 176 -5.97 -25.62 1.81
N LYS A 177 -7.11 -26.32 1.96
CA LYS A 177 -8.03 -26.13 3.10
C LYS A 177 -7.34 -26.34 4.44
N LYS A 178 -6.56 -27.42 4.57
CA LYS A 178 -5.79 -27.73 5.78
C LYS A 178 -4.76 -26.64 6.08
N SER A 179 -4.03 -26.17 5.06
CA SER A 179 -3.03 -25.11 5.19
C SER A 179 -3.66 -23.80 5.67
N LEU A 180 -4.78 -23.40 5.05
CA LEU A 180 -5.52 -22.19 5.42
C LEU A 180 -6.10 -22.28 6.84
N LYS A 181 -6.68 -23.44 7.21
CA LYS A 181 -7.16 -23.70 8.57
C LYS A 181 -6.05 -23.59 9.61
N GLN A 182 -4.84 -24.06 9.31
CA GLN A 182 -3.71 -23.92 10.22
C GLN A 182 -3.30 -22.46 10.43
N ALA A 183 -3.36 -21.61 9.40
CA ALA A 183 -3.04 -20.20 9.54
C ALA A 183 -4.13 -19.41 10.26
N LEU A 184 -5.39 -19.58 9.84
CA LEU A 184 -6.50 -18.72 10.31
C LEU A 184 -7.27 -19.31 11.49
N GLY A 185 -7.17 -20.62 11.72
CA GLY A 185 -7.90 -21.33 12.78
C GLY A 185 -9.33 -21.73 12.39
N GLU A 186 -9.77 -21.43 11.17
CA GLU A 186 -11.13 -21.67 10.70
C GLU A 186 -11.16 -22.37 9.33
N ASP A 187 -12.27 -23.05 9.04
CA ASP A 187 -12.50 -23.66 7.73
C ASP A 187 -13.09 -22.63 6.76
N TYR A 188 -12.59 -22.64 5.53
CA TYR A 188 -13.05 -21.78 4.43
C TYR A 188 -13.57 -22.60 3.25
N GLU A 189 -14.57 -22.05 2.59
CA GLU A 189 -15.16 -22.60 1.37
C GLU A 189 -14.60 -21.87 0.14
N PHE A 190 -14.26 -22.65 -0.90
CA PHE A 190 -13.86 -22.12 -2.20
C PHE A 190 -15.05 -22.25 -3.14
N VAL A 191 -15.53 -21.11 -3.65
CA VAL A 191 -16.72 -21.02 -4.48
C VAL A 191 -16.30 -20.71 -5.92
N ILE A 192 -16.58 -21.65 -6.81
CA ILE A 192 -16.16 -21.62 -8.22
C ILE A 192 -17.34 -22.07 -9.06
N ASP A 193 -17.70 -21.28 -10.06
CA ASP A 193 -18.64 -21.68 -11.11
C ASP A 193 -17.84 -22.17 -12.32
N TRP A 194 -17.57 -23.47 -12.38
CA TRP A 194 -16.73 -24.04 -13.43
C TRP A 194 -17.30 -23.86 -14.84
N GLU A 195 -18.63 -23.90 -14.98
CA GLU A 195 -19.29 -23.77 -16.28
C GLU A 195 -19.21 -22.34 -16.79
N ASP A 196 -19.51 -21.35 -15.94
CA ASP A 196 -19.36 -19.93 -16.28
C ASP A 196 -17.90 -19.60 -16.62
N ILE A 197 -16.96 -20.10 -15.81
CA ILE A 197 -15.53 -19.85 -16.04
C ILE A 197 -15.09 -20.44 -17.38
N TYR A 198 -15.45 -21.70 -17.64
CA TYR A 198 -15.09 -22.35 -18.90
C TYR A 198 -15.70 -21.63 -20.10
N LEU A 199 -17.01 -21.35 -20.09
CA LEU A 199 -17.69 -20.72 -21.24
C LEU A 199 -17.11 -19.37 -21.58
N LYS A 200 -16.88 -18.51 -20.58
CA LYS A 200 -16.30 -17.19 -20.81
C LYS A 200 -14.85 -17.29 -21.28
N ALA A 201 -14.03 -18.19 -20.71
CA ALA A 201 -12.65 -18.37 -21.16
C ALA A 201 -12.58 -18.79 -22.65
N ILE A 202 -13.42 -19.72 -23.06
CA ILE A 202 -13.45 -20.24 -24.43
C ILE A 202 -14.00 -19.18 -25.38
N SER A 203 -15.10 -18.51 -25.03
CA SER A 203 -15.71 -17.46 -25.86
C SER A 203 -14.74 -16.31 -26.11
N ALA A 204 -14.00 -15.91 -25.07
CA ALA A 204 -13.09 -14.77 -25.17
C ALA A 204 -11.78 -15.11 -25.94
N ASN A 205 -11.49 -16.40 -26.13
CA ASN A 205 -10.32 -16.89 -26.86
C ASN A 205 -10.71 -17.72 -28.11
N GLU A 206 -11.88 -17.48 -28.69
CA GLU A 206 -12.40 -18.30 -29.80
C GLU A 206 -11.47 -18.30 -31.04
N GLU A 207 -10.76 -17.19 -31.28
CA GLU A 207 -9.80 -17.07 -32.37
C GLU A 207 -8.40 -17.62 -32.03
N ASN A 208 -8.17 -18.04 -30.78
CA ASN A 208 -6.89 -18.55 -30.28
C ASN A 208 -7.00 -20.01 -29.85
N GLU A 209 -6.96 -20.91 -30.85
CA GLU A 209 -7.08 -22.36 -30.67
C GLU A 209 -6.12 -22.91 -29.59
N SER A 210 -4.86 -22.48 -29.61
CA SER A 210 -3.87 -22.92 -28.60
C SER A 210 -4.26 -22.56 -27.18
N LYS A 211 -4.92 -21.41 -26.97
CA LYS A 211 -5.36 -20.97 -25.64
C LYS A 211 -6.62 -21.73 -25.22
N THR A 212 -7.54 -21.94 -26.16
CA THR A 212 -8.76 -22.74 -25.97
C THR A 212 -8.44 -24.19 -25.58
N ASP A 213 -7.48 -24.83 -26.26
CA ASP A 213 -6.98 -26.17 -25.93
C ASP A 213 -6.32 -26.19 -24.55
N TRP A 214 -5.52 -25.18 -24.25
CA TRP A 214 -4.84 -25.06 -22.97
C TRP A 214 -5.83 -24.91 -21.80
N VAL A 215 -6.86 -24.07 -21.93
CA VAL A 215 -7.92 -23.94 -20.93
C VAL A 215 -8.71 -25.25 -20.80
N THR A 216 -9.11 -25.85 -21.92
CA THR A 216 -9.90 -27.10 -21.93
C THR A 216 -9.17 -28.24 -21.22
N SER A 217 -7.86 -28.34 -21.40
CA SER A 217 -7.05 -29.39 -20.79
C SER A 217 -6.54 -29.09 -19.38
N ARG A 218 -6.59 -27.83 -18.91
CA ARG A 218 -5.93 -27.38 -17.66
C ARG A 218 -6.75 -26.48 -16.74
N LEU A 219 -8.06 -26.34 -16.93
CA LEU A 219 -8.88 -25.41 -16.15
C LEU A 219 -8.72 -25.56 -14.62
N GLY A 220 -8.77 -26.79 -14.10
CA GLY A 220 -8.59 -27.08 -12.68
C GLY A 220 -7.19 -26.72 -12.16
N GLU A 221 -6.14 -27.01 -12.94
CA GLU A 221 -4.74 -26.64 -12.63
C GLU A 221 -4.58 -25.11 -12.57
N ILE A 222 -5.16 -24.39 -13.53
CA ILE A 222 -5.08 -22.93 -13.60
C ILE A 222 -5.72 -22.29 -12.37
N VAL A 223 -6.96 -22.69 -12.03
CA VAL A 223 -7.68 -22.13 -10.87
C VAL A 223 -6.99 -22.53 -9.57
N TYR A 224 -6.50 -23.76 -9.44
CA TYR A 224 -5.70 -24.20 -8.30
C TYR A 224 -4.49 -23.29 -8.05
N ALA A 225 -3.73 -22.94 -9.10
CA ALA A 225 -2.54 -22.10 -8.99
C ALA A 225 -2.83 -20.72 -8.37
N TYR A 226 -3.95 -20.08 -8.71
CA TYR A 226 -4.35 -18.80 -8.09
C TYR A 226 -4.62 -18.95 -6.59
N PHE A 227 -5.37 -19.98 -6.19
CA PHE A 227 -5.67 -20.23 -4.78
C PHE A 227 -4.42 -20.64 -3.98
N GLU A 228 -3.55 -21.46 -4.55
CA GLU A 228 -2.29 -21.83 -3.94
C GLU A 228 -1.42 -20.61 -3.65
N SER A 229 -1.25 -19.71 -4.63
CA SER A 229 -0.50 -18.47 -4.45
C SER A 229 -1.12 -17.59 -3.36
N LEU A 230 -2.44 -17.34 -3.43
CA LEU A 230 -3.16 -16.54 -2.46
C LEU A 230 -2.97 -17.07 -1.03
N ILE A 231 -3.18 -18.38 -0.84
CA ILE A 231 -3.06 -19.04 0.46
C ILE A 231 -1.60 -19.02 0.95
N GLY A 232 -0.63 -19.14 0.05
CA GLY A 232 0.79 -18.94 0.36
C GLY A 232 1.06 -17.59 1.02
N HIS A 233 0.53 -16.50 0.45
CA HIS A 233 0.65 -15.16 1.03
C HIS A 233 -0.12 -15.00 2.34
N ILE A 234 -1.36 -15.50 2.43
CA ILE A 234 -2.15 -15.49 3.68
C ILE A 234 -1.37 -16.19 4.80
N ASN A 235 -0.84 -17.38 4.52
CA ASN A 235 -0.02 -18.13 5.46
C ASN A 235 1.21 -17.34 5.93
N ASN A 236 1.91 -16.68 5.00
CA ASN A 236 3.11 -15.93 5.30
C ASN A 236 2.84 -14.76 6.25
N TYR A 237 1.70 -14.09 6.13
CA TYR A 237 1.33 -12.98 7.00
C TYR A 237 0.69 -13.46 8.31
N ALA A 238 -0.34 -14.29 8.26
CA ALA A 238 -1.13 -14.69 9.43
C ALA A 238 -0.33 -15.55 10.43
N LYS A 239 0.69 -16.30 9.98
CA LYS A 239 1.57 -17.07 10.90
C LYS A 239 2.58 -16.19 11.65
N LYS A 240 2.86 -14.99 11.15
CA LYS A 240 3.87 -14.08 11.71
C LYS A 240 3.26 -12.96 12.55
N ASP A 241 1.96 -12.73 12.44
CA ASP A 241 1.31 -11.54 12.97
C ASP A 241 -0.14 -11.80 13.37
N ASP A 242 -0.40 -11.78 14.68
CA ASP A 242 -1.72 -12.03 15.24
C ASP A 242 -2.76 -10.96 14.86
N LEU A 243 -2.35 -9.70 14.66
CA LEU A 243 -3.25 -8.64 14.20
C LEU A 243 -3.73 -8.92 12.78
N VAL A 244 -2.80 -9.35 11.91
CA VAL A 244 -3.16 -9.69 10.53
C VAL A 244 -4.12 -10.88 10.52
N LYS A 245 -3.85 -11.89 11.34
CA LYS A 245 -4.74 -13.06 11.48
C LYS A 245 -6.13 -12.66 11.97
N SER A 246 -6.23 -11.86 13.05
CA SER A 246 -7.52 -11.47 13.62
C SER A 246 -8.34 -10.62 12.66
N GLU A 247 -7.69 -9.67 11.97
CA GLU A 247 -8.35 -8.81 11.00
C GLU A 247 -8.82 -9.58 9.78
N PHE A 248 -8.03 -10.55 9.29
CA PHE A 248 -8.45 -11.42 8.20
C PHE A 248 -9.73 -12.19 8.54
N VAL A 249 -9.77 -12.80 9.73
CA VAL A 249 -10.95 -13.57 10.21
C VAL A 249 -12.16 -12.66 10.40
N ASN A 250 -11.97 -11.45 10.92
CA ASN A 250 -13.05 -10.49 11.13
C ASN A 250 -13.62 -9.98 9.80
N VAL A 251 -12.76 -9.56 8.88
CA VAL A 251 -13.18 -8.96 7.60
C VAL A 251 -13.81 -10.02 6.69
N ILE A 252 -13.28 -11.24 6.63
CA ILE A 252 -13.80 -12.32 5.76
C ILE A 252 -14.72 -13.26 6.55
N HIS A 253 -15.67 -12.68 7.28
CA HIS A 253 -16.56 -13.40 8.20
C HIS A 253 -17.49 -14.43 7.52
N THR A 254 -17.71 -14.33 6.20
CA THR A 254 -18.49 -15.35 5.46
C THR A 254 -17.72 -16.65 5.26
N LYS A 255 -16.39 -16.62 5.43
CA LYS A 255 -15.48 -17.75 5.24
C LYS A 255 -15.53 -18.33 3.82
N LYS A 256 -15.85 -17.50 2.83
CA LYS A 256 -15.93 -17.89 1.41
C LYS A 256 -14.93 -17.13 0.57
N PHE A 257 -14.16 -17.87 -0.23
CA PHE A 257 -13.31 -17.32 -1.26
C PHE A 257 -13.90 -17.63 -2.64
N TYR A 258 -14.14 -16.60 -3.45
CA TYR A 258 -14.74 -16.71 -4.77
C TYR A 258 -13.67 -16.61 -5.85
N PHE A 259 -13.84 -17.38 -6.92
CA PHE A 259 -13.12 -17.16 -8.18
C PHE A 259 -14.12 -16.66 -9.22
N ILE A 260 -13.93 -15.44 -9.71
CA ILE A 260 -14.88 -14.77 -10.62
C ILE A 260 -14.15 -14.06 -11.76
N TYR A 261 -14.89 -13.83 -12.84
CA TYR A 261 -14.47 -12.90 -13.88
C TYR A 261 -14.90 -11.48 -13.58
N ASP A 262 -14.02 -10.54 -13.90
CA ASP A 262 -14.27 -9.10 -13.82
C ASP A 262 -13.49 -8.42 -14.96
N GLU A 263 -14.21 -7.84 -15.92
CA GLU A 263 -13.61 -7.18 -17.09
C GLU A 263 -13.03 -5.81 -16.76
N ASP A 264 -13.47 -5.19 -15.66
CA ASP A 264 -13.14 -3.82 -15.26
C ASP A 264 -11.82 -3.72 -14.48
N ILE A 265 -11.18 -4.85 -14.18
CA ILE A 265 -9.88 -4.81 -13.48
C ILE A 265 -8.79 -4.25 -14.40
N ASN A 266 -7.85 -3.47 -13.85
CA ASN A 266 -6.81 -2.82 -14.65
C ASN A 266 -5.70 -3.78 -15.12
N ASP A 267 -5.52 -4.92 -14.44
CA ASP A 267 -4.43 -5.89 -14.66
C ASP A 267 -4.98 -7.27 -15.07
N TYR A 268 -4.14 -8.30 -15.15
CA TYR A 268 -4.55 -9.69 -15.47
C TYR A 268 -5.46 -10.30 -14.40
N ASN A 269 -5.22 -9.94 -13.14
CA ASN A 269 -5.95 -10.43 -11.99
C ASN A 269 -5.88 -9.42 -10.83
N ALA A 270 -6.85 -9.52 -9.92
CA ALA A 270 -6.92 -8.71 -8.71
C ALA A 270 -7.54 -9.52 -7.56
N ILE A 271 -7.31 -9.04 -6.34
CA ILE A 271 -8.02 -9.49 -5.15
C ILE A 271 -8.89 -8.37 -4.62
N GLU A 272 -10.09 -8.71 -4.17
CA GLU A 272 -11.01 -7.78 -3.55
C GLU A 272 -11.65 -8.44 -2.33
N VAL A 273 -11.84 -7.69 -1.25
CA VAL A 273 -12.75 -8.09 -0.18
C VAL A 273 -14.02 -7.26 -0.29
N LYS A 274 -15.16 -7.96 -0.45
CA LYS A 274 -16.47 -7.33 -0.60
C LYS A 274 -17.53 -8.15 0.12
N ASP A 275 -18.38 -7.48 0.90
CA ASP A 275 -19.49 -8.09 1.65
C ASP A 275 -19.07 -9.31 2.48
N GLY A 276 -17.90 -9.22 3.12
CA GLY A 276 -17.34 -10.29 3.96
C GLY A 276 -16.77 -11.50 3.20
N LYS A 277 -16.59 -11.39 1.88
CA LYS A 277 -16.06 -12.44 0.99
C LYS A 277 -14.75 -11.96 0.38
N LEU A 278 -13.83 -12.89 0.15
CA LEU A 278 -12.61 -12.62 -0.62
C LEU A 278 -12.81 -13.11 -2.05
N CYS A 279 -12.58 -12.25 -3.04
CA CYS A 279 -12.75 -12.57 -4.45
C CYS A 279 -11.39 -12.53 -5.16
N ILE A 280 -11.04 -13.60 -5.85
CA ILE A 280 -10.04 -13.60 -6.92
C ILE A 280 -10.77 -13.20 -8.20
N LYS A 281 -10.36 -12.09 -8.78
CA LYS A 281 -10.89 -11.54 -10.03
C LYS A 281 -9.87 -11.75 -11.13
N VAL A 282 -10.30 -12.23 -12.28
CA VAL A 282 -9.44 -12.45 -13.46
C VAL A 282 -10.18 -11.91 -14.69
N LYS A 283 -9.47 -11.58 -15.78
CA LYS A 283 -10.13 -11.38 -17.09
C LYS A 283 -10.24 -12.70 -17.85
N PRO A 284 -11.32 -12.94 -18.60
CA PRO A 284 -11.44 -14.13 -19.45
C PRO A 284 -10.23 -14.35 -20.37
N GLU A 285 -9.77 -13.28 -21.03
CA GLU A 285 -8.63 -13.27 -21.96
C GLU A 285 -7.31 -13.71 -21.32
N THR A 286 -7.16 -13.37 -20.04
CA THR A 286 -5.91 -13.49 -19.30
C THR A 286 -5.96 -14.60 -18.27
N LEU A 287 -6.95 -15.49 -18.34
CA LEU A 287 -7.07 -16.63 -17.43
C LEU A 287 -5.74 -17.41 -17.41
N GLY A 288 -5.18 -17.57 -16.22
CA GLY A 288 -3.94 -18.30 -15.98
C GLY A 288 -2.66 -17.60 -16.44
N THR A 289 -2.76 -16.34 -16.87
CA THR A 289 -1.61 -15.45 -16.99
C THR A 289 -1.29 -14.85 -15.61
N ASN A 290 -0.04 -14.99 -15.18
CA ASN A 290 0.47 -14.47 -13.91
C ASN A 290 -0.39 -14.88 -12.70
N SER A 291 -0.55 -16.19 -12.46
CA SER A 291 -1.32 -16.71 -11.33
C SER A 291 -0.69 -16.45 -9.94
N SER A 292 0.44 -15.74 -9.88
CA SER A 292 1.03 -15.29 -8.63
C SER A 292 0.25 -14.09 -8.09
N ILE A 293 -0.69 -14.38 -7.20
CA ILE A 293 -1.59 -13.42 -6.56
C ILE A 293 -1.45 -13.47 -5.03
N GLY A 294 -1.90 -12.41 -4.34
CA GLY A 294 -1.97 -12.36 -2.88
C GLY A 294 -0.88 -11.50 -2.22
N TYR A 295 0.10 -10.99 -2.95
CA TYR A 295 1.16 -10.13 -2.40
C TYR A 295 0.64 -8.79 -1.85
N LEU A 296 -0.55 -8.34 -2.30
CA LEU A 296 -1.27 -7.16 -1.79
C LEU A 296 -2.39 -7.53 -0.79
N ILE A 297 -2.43 -8.76 -0.26
CA ILE A 297 -3.56 -9.19 0.59
C ILE A 297 -3.76 -8.27 1.79
N ILE A 298 -2.67 -7.79 2.40
CA ILE A 298 -2.72 -6.87 3.54
C ILE A 298 -3.23 -5.47 3.20
N ASP A 299 -3.28 -5.10 1.91
CA ASP A 299 -3.83 -3.83 1.44
C ASP A 299 -5.34 -3.90 1.27
N VAL A 300 -5.85 -5.08 0.89
CA VAL A 300 -7.28 -5.29 0.63
C VAL A 300 -8.04 -5.76 1.86
N ILE A 301 -7.36 -6.28 2.90
CA ILE A 301 -7.99 -6.50 4.20
C ILE A 301 -8.22 -5.14 4.87
N LYS A 302 -9.46 -4.65 4.75
CA LYS A 302 -9.96 -3.47 5.41
C LYS A 302 -11.36 -3.76 5.93
N ASP A 303 -11.57 -3.58 7.23
CA ASP A 303 -12.93 -3.61 7.78
C ASP A 303 -13.72 -2.46 7.13
N PRO A 304 -14.88 -2.73 6.50
CA PRO A 304 -15.66 -1.70 5.82
C PRO A 304 -16.11 -0.57 6.75
N ASN A 305 -16.15 -0.80 8.07
CA ASN A 305 -16.46 0.23 9.06
C ASN A 305 -15.23 0.97 9.58
N ASP A 306 -14.03 0.54 9.19
CA ASP A 306 -12.78 1.14 9.63
C ASP A 306 -12.21 2.08 8.56
N VAL A 307 -11.64 3.18 9.02
CA VAL A 307 -10.97 4.17 8.19
C VAL A 307 -9.61 3.64 7.75
N LEU A 308 -8.90 2.95 8.65
CA LEU A 308 -7.50 2.55 8.46
C LEU A 308 -7.41 1.16 7.83
N PRO A 309 -6.72 1.02 6.68
CA PRO A 309 -6.33 -0.29 6.16
C PRO A 309 -5.49 -1.08 7.17
N LEU A 310 -5.52 -2.41 7.09
CA LEU A 310 -4.72 -3.28 7.96
C LEU A 310 -3.24 -2.94 7.94
N ARG A 311 -2.68 -2.65 6.76
CA ARG A 311 -1.27 -2.23 6.64
C ARG A 311 -0.98 -0.98 7.47
N THR A 312 -1.88 0.01 7.46
CA THR A 312 -1.75 1.25 8.24
C THR A 312 -1.81 0.97 9.74
N LYS A 313 -2.78 0.14 10.19
CA LYS A 313 -2.88 -0.29 11.59
C LYS A 313 -1.59 -0.98 12.06
N LYS A 314 -1.02 -1.84 11.21
CA LYS A 314 0.25 -2.52 11.49
C LYS A 314 1.41 -1.53 11.62
N SER A 315 1.52 -0.54 10.73
CA SER A 315 2.52 0.54 10.85
C SER A 315 2.37 1.30 12.17
N ILE A 316 1.14 1.66 12.57
CA ILE A 316 0.88 2.32 13.86
C ILE A 316 1.33 1.43 15.03
N ARG A 317 0.92 0.16 15.06
CA ARG A 317 1.32 -0.75 16.14
C ARG A 317 2.85 -0.92 16.22
N ASP A 318 3.47 -1.22 15.08
CA ASP A 318 4.87 -1.63 15.03
C ASP A 318 5.84 -0.46 15.22
N GLU A 319 5.48 0.74 14.76
CA GLU A 319 6.38 1.89 14.68
C GLU A 319 6.01 3.02 15.64
N TRP A 320 4.72 3.16 16.00
CA TRP A 320 4.25 4.14 16.97
C TRP A 320 4.02 3.53 18.34
N GLU A 321 3.08 2.59 18.49
CA GLU A 321 2.68 2.07 19.81
C GLU A 321 3.83 1.38 20.54
N LYS A 322 4.66 0.66 19.78
CA LYS A 322 5.85 -0.01 20.31
C LYS A 322 6.93 0.98 20.78
N GLU A 323 7.13 2.08 20.07
CA GLU A 323 8.28 2.98 20.28
C GLU A 323 7.93 4.18 21.18
N ILE A 324 6.65 4.56 21.29
CA ILE A 324 6.20 5.71 22.11
C ILE A 324 6.60 5.62 23.60
N PRO A 325 6.71 4.45 24.26
CA PRO A 325 7.21 4.40 25.64
C PRO A 325 8.65 4.90 25.77
N GLY A 326 9.48 4.70 24.74
CA GLY A 326 10.85 5.20 24.70
C GLY A 326 10.90 6.73 24.68
N LEU A 327 10.04 7.36 23.86
CA LEU A 327 9.89 8.81 23.81
C LEU A 327 9.35 9.39 25.13
N LYS A 328 8.34 8.74 25.74
CA LYS A 328 7.83 9.12 27.08
C LYS A 328 8.96 9.16 28.11
N LYS A 329 9.80 8.12 28.14
CA LYS A 329 10.94 8.04 29.07
C LYS A 329 11.99 9.12 28.80
N GLN A 330 12.31 9.40 27.54
CA GLN A 330 13.25 10.46 27.17
C GLN A 330 12.74 11.84 27.61
N LEU A 331 11.46 12.12 27.36
CA LEU A 331 10.83 13.38 27.74
C LEU A 331 10.76 13.54 29.27
N ASN A 332 10.33 12.51 30.00
CA ASN A 332 10.33 12.51 31.47
C ASN A 332 11.75 12.76 32.03
N LYS A 333 12.78 12.12 31.45
CA LYS A 333 14.17 12.35 31.90
C LYS A 333 14.62 13.80 31.78
N CYS A 334 14.16 14.55 30.77
CA CYS A 334 14.57 15.94 30.57
C CYS A 334 13.68 16.97 31.28
N LEU A 335 12.39 16.69 31.46
CA LEU A 335 11.44 17.62 32.08
C LEU A 335 11.07 17.28 33.52
N GLY A 336 11.23 16.02 33.94
CA GLY A 336 10.82 15.51 35.25
C GLY A 336 9.34 15.19 35.37
N GLU A 337 8.58 15.25 34.28
CA GLU A 337 7.12 15.15 34.25
C GLU A 337 6.66 14.13 33.19
N ASP A 338 5.51 13.49 33.44
CA ASP A 338 4.92 12.53 32.51
C ASP A 338 4.00 13.21 31.50
N TYR A 339 4.30 13.02 30.22
CA TYR A 339 3.51 13.58 29.12
C TYR A 339 2.68 12.53 28.39
N GLN A 340 1.53 12.95 27.91
CA GLN A 340 0.68 12.18 27.01
C GLN A 340 0.87 12.63 25.56
N PHE A 341 0.72 11.67 24.64
CA PHE A 341 0.79 11.89 23.21
C PHE A 341 -0.60 11.59 22.64
N LYS A 342 -1.21 12.57 21.98
CA LYS A 342 -2.55 12.45 21.40
C LYS A 342 -2.47 12.61 19.89
N VAL A 343 -2.96 11.60 19.19
CA VAL A 343 -3.02 11.54 17.73
C VAL A 343 -4.34 10.88 17.37
N ASP A 344 -5.13 11.55 16.52
CA ASP A 344 -6.28 10.91 15.86
C ASP A 344 -5.79 10.35 14.52
N PHE A 345 -5.39 9.07 14.51
CA PHE A 345 -4.85 8.43 13.32
C PHE A 345 -5.85 8.37 12.18
N ASN A 346 -7.16 8.24 12.48
CA ASN A 346 -8.20 8.19 11.47
C ASN A 346 -8.30 9.53 10.75
N GLU A 347 -8.41 10.60 11.52
CA GLU A 347 -8.51 11.95 10.97
C GLU A 347 -7.26 12.32 10.18
N VAL A 348 -6.07 12.06 10.73
CA VAL A 348 -4.79 12.31 10.05
C VAL A 348 -4.74 11.53 8.73
N TYR A 349 -5.05 10.23 8.74
CA TYR A 349 -4.99 9.38 7.55
C TYR A 349 -5.97 9.85 6.46
N VAL A 350 -7.21 10.19 6.83
CA VAL A 350 -8.23 10.68 5.88
C VAL A 350 -7.77 11.98 5.22
N GLN A 351 -7.29 12.93 6.02
CA GLN A 351 -6.89 14.24 5.49
C GLN A 351 -5.66 14.13 4.57
N ILE A 352 -4.64 13.35 4.94
CA ILE A 352 -3.41 13.24 4.13
C ILE A 352 -3.66 12.45 2.84
N VAL A 353 -4.49 11.40 2.86
CA VAL A 353 -4.84 10.64 1.66
C VAL A 353 -5.67 11.49 0.71
N LYS A 354 -6.65 12.24 1.24
CA LYS A 354 -7.46 13.17 0.44
C LYS A 354 -6.62 14.25 -0.24
N ALA A 355 -5.61 14.77 0.44
CA ALA A 355 -4.71 15.78 -0.11
C ALA A 355 -3.64 15.21 -1.06
N ASN A 356 -3.39 13.90 -1.03
CA ASN A 356 -2.27 13.26 -1.74
C ASN A 356 -2.66 11.88 -2.30
N GLU A 357 -3.69 11.81 -3.13
CA GLU A 357 -4.28 10.53 -3.60
C GLU A 357 -3.22 9.58 -4.21
N ASN A 358 -2.25 10.13 -4.94
CA ASN A 358 -1.17 9.39 -5.59
C ASN A 358 -0.15 8.75 -4.61
N ASN A 359 -0.13 9.15 -3.35
CA ASN A 359 0.82 8.68 -2.32
C ASN A 359 0.16 7.77 -1.26
N THR A 360 -1.09 7.34 -1.47
CA THR A 360 -1.87 6.52 -0.52
C THR A 360 -1.12 5.27 -0.05
N ASP A 361 -0.40 4.59 -0.95
CA ASP A 361 0.39 3.41 -0.62
C ASP A 361 1.54 3.71 0.37
N TRP A 362 2.21 4.85 0.21
CA TRP A 362 3.28 5.26 1.11
C TRP A 362 2.74 5.58 2.50
N PHE A 363 1.64 6.34 2.60
CA PHE A 363 1.02 6.62 3.90
C PHE A 363 0.54 5.33 4.58
N SER A 364 0.00 4.38 3.81
CA SER A 364 -0.44 3.09 4.36
C SER A 364 0.71 2.27 4.96
N LYS A 365 1.92 2.45 4.45
CA LYS A 365 3.14 1.76 4.91
C LYS A 365 3.85 2.46 6.07
N SER A 366 3.68 3.77 6.23
CA SER A 366 4.61 4.57 7.04
C SER A 366 3.95 5.57 7.99
N LEU A 367 2.63 5.58 8.12
CA LEU A 367 1.92 6.51 9.01
C LEU A 367 2.46 6.50 10.45
N GLY A 368 2.66 5.30 11.02
CA GLY A 368 3.20 5.13 12.37
C GLY A 368 4.60 5.72 12.53
N ASN A 369 5.54 5.35 11.65
CA ASN A 369 6.91 5.87 11.65
C ASN A 369 6.97 7.38 11.45
N VAL A 370 6.21 7.95 10.50
CA VAL A 370 6.24 9.40 10.24
C VAL A 370 5.75 10.18 11.45
N ILE A 371 4.65 9.74 12.07
CA ILE A 371 4.12 10.38 13.29
C ILE A 371 5.13 10.24 14.43
N PHE A 372 5.75 9.07 14.60
CA PHE A 372 6.84 8.87 15.55
C PHE A 372 8.00 9.86 15.32
N GLN A 373 8.41 10.09 14.07
CA GLN A 373 9.51 11.03 13.74
C GLN A 373 9.21 12.46 14.15
N TYR A 374 7.97 12.95 13.92
CA TYR A 374 7.56 14.28 14.37
C TYR A 374 7.77 14.45 15.88
N PHE A 375 7.29 13.51 16.69
CA PHE A 375 7.45 13.57 18.14
C PHE A 375 8.90 13.35 18.60
N SER A 376 9.62 12.40 17.98
CA SER A 376 11.01 12.13 18.30
C SER A 376 11.89 13.36 18.10
N SER A 377 11.70 14.06 16.97
CA SER A 377 12.46 15.26 16.65
C SER A 377 12.11 16.44 17.57
N LEU A 378 10.80 16.64 17.85
CA LEU A 378 10.36 17.63 18.82
C LEU A 378 11.02 17.40 20.20
N ILE A 379 10.99 16.17 20.71
CA ILE A 379 11.55 15.83 22.02
C ILE A 379 13.05 16.05 22.05
N LYS A 380 13.76 15.67 20.98
CA LYS A 380 15.21 15.94 20.86
C LYS A 380 15.51 17.43 20.94
N ASN A 381 14.72 18.27 20.29
CA ASN A 381 14.90 19.72 20.35
C ASN A 381 14.59 20.28 21.74
N ILE A 382 13.49 19.85 22.38
CA ILE A 382 13.17 20.20 23.77
C ILE A 382 14.34 19.84 24.69
N GLU A 383 14.82 18.60 24.62
CA GLU A 383 15.93 18.10 25.42
C GLU A 383 17.21 18.93 25.22
N ASN A 384 17.52 19.32 23.98
CA ASN A 384 18.70 20.13 23.66
C ASN A 384 18.67 21.52 24.33
N TYR A 385 17.49 22.11 24.48
CA TYR A 385 17.32 23.41 25.11
C TYR A 385 17.23 23.31 26.63
N THR A 386 16.40 22.40 27.14
CA THR A 386 16.13 22.31 28.59
C THR A 386 17.28 21.75 29.40
N LYS A 387 18.16 20.92 28.80
CA LYS A 387 19.38 20.45 29.48
C LYS A 387 20.43 21.55 29.70
N LYS A 388 20.39 22.61 28.91
CA LYS A 388 21.40 23.68 28.96
C LYS A 388 20.98 24.80 29.90
N ASP A 389 19.68 24.93 30.18
CA ASP A 389 19.13 26.08 30.86
C ASP A 389 17.85 25.73 31.64
N ASP A 390 17.93 25.83 32.96
CA ASP A 390 16.80 25.56 33.86
C ASP A 390 15.64 26.55 33.72
N LEU A 391 15.90 27.81 33.32
CA LEU A 391 14.82 28.77 33.07
C LEU A 391 13.99 28.33 31.85
N ILE A 392 14.66 27.88 30.78
CA ILE A 392 13.95 27.35 29.60
C ILE A 392 13.14 26.12 29.99
N ARG A 393 13.71 25.22 30.80
CA ARG A 393 12.99 24.04 31.30
C ARG A 393 11.74 24.44 32.09
N GLN A 394 11.86 25.38 33.03
CA GLN A 394 10.72 25.80 33.85
C GLN A 394 9.65 26.51 33.02
N GLU A 395 10.04 27.45 32.14
CA GLU A 395 9.10 28.12 31.25
C GLU A 395 8.38 27.14 30.33
N PHE A 396 9.09 26.13 29.80
CA PHE A 396 8.45 25.07 29.01
C PHE A 396 7.40 24.31 29.82
N LEU A 397 7.74 23.93 31.06
CA LEU A 397 6.80 23.25 31.96
C LEU A 397 5.58 24.13 32.25
N ASP A 398 5.75 25.42 32.47
CA ASP A 398 4.61 26.30 32.77
C ASP A 398 3.69 26.46 31.54
N LEU A 399 4.29 26.57 30.35
CA LEU A 399 3.57 26.69 29.08
C LEU A 399 2.81 25.44 28.67
N THR A 400 3.30 24.27 29.06
CA THR A 400 2.72 22.98 28.70
C THR A 400 1.97 22.34 29.88
N SER A 401 1.22 23.17 30.61
CA SER A 401 0.54 22.81 31.87
C SER A 401 -0.35 21.57 31.80
N THR A 402 -0.91 21.25 30.62
CA THR A 402 -1.73 20.02 30.41
C THR A 402 -0.90 18.74 30.26
N ARG A 403 0.42 18.87 30.13
CA ARG A 403 1.38 17.79 29.87
C ARG A 403 0.97 16.91 28.67
N THR A 404 0.37 17.51 27.66
CA THR A 404 -0.13 16.80 26.48
C THR A 404 0.47 17.37 25.20
N PHE A 405 1.03 16.49 24.37
CA PHE A 405 1.45 16.83 23.02
C PHE A 405 0.46 16.24 22.00
N HIS A 406 0.09 17.05 21.03
CA HIS A 406 -0.86 16.72 19.99
C HIS A 406 -0.18 16.73 18.63
N LEU A 407 -0.57 15.82 17.73
CA LEU A 407 -0.31 15.97 16.31
C LEU A 407 -1.66 16.10 15.60
N VAL A 408 -1.80 17.17 14.83
CA VAL A 408 -3.01 17.49 14.06
C VAL A 408 -2.64 17.88 12.63
N VAL A 409 -3.58 17.71 11.72
CA VAL A 409 -3.48 18.21 10.35
C VAL A 409 -4.20 19.56 10.28
N ASP A 410 -3.55 20.56 9.66
CA ASP A 410 -4.08 21.92 9.54
C ASP A 410 -3.65 22.55 8.20
N ASN A 411 -4.63 22.98 7.41
CA ASN A 411 -4.42 23.60 6.10
C ASN A 411 -3.92 25.05 6.19
N GLU A 412 -4.06 25.69 7.35
CA GLU A 412 -3.60 27.07 7.57
C GLU A 412 -2.08 27.14 7.81
N VAL A 413 -1.41 25.99 7.90
CA VAL A 413 0.05 25.93 8.01
C VAL A 413 0.68 26.19 6.64
N GLU A 414 1.26 27.37 6.44
CA GLU A 414 1.86 27.75 5.15
C GLU A 414 3.07 26.88 4.76
N ASP A 415 3.87 26.43 5.74
CA ASP A 415 5.07 25.62 5.53
C ASP A 415 4.82 24.11 5.78
N TYR A 416 5.84 23.30 6.07
CA TYR A 416 5.69 21.86 6.34
C TYR A 416 4.89 21.57 7.62
N HIS A 417 5.26 22.26 8.70
CA HIS A 417 4.66 22.09 10.02
C HIS A 417 4.85 23.36 10.86
N ASP A 418 4.04 23.51 11.90
CA ASP A 418 4.19 24.53 12.93
C ASP A 418 4.02 23.91 14.33
N VAL A 419 4.60 24.56 15.34
CA VAL A 419 4.48 24.17 16.75
C VAL A 419 3.90 25.34 17.54
N LYS A 420 2.73 25.13 18.16
CA LYS A 420 2.07 26.13 19.01
C LYS A 420 1.72 25.56 20.38
N ILE A 421 1.62 26.46 21.35
CA ILE A 421 0.98 26.19 22.63
C ILE A 421 -0.46 26.70 22.54
N ILE A 422 -1.43 25.82 22.78
CA ILE A 422 -2.87 26.13 22.78
C ILE A 422 -3.45 25.57 24.07
N ASP A 423 -3.99 26.44 24.92
CA ASP A 423 -4.61 26.09 26.21
C ASP A 423 -3.74 25.15 27.08
N GLY A 424 -2.43 25.39 27.08
CA GLY A 424 -1.46 24.60 27.85
C GLY A 424 -1.08 23.25 27.24
N GLY A 425 -1.57 22.91 26.04
CA GLY A 425 -1.14 21.76 25.24
C GLY A 425 -0.19 22.19 24.12
N LEU A 426 0.77 21.35 23.76
CA LEU A 426 1.67 21.60 22.63
C LEU A 426 1.13 20.88 21.39
N TYR A 427 0.93 21.60 20.31
CA TYR A 427 0.40 21.09 19.06
C TYR A 427 1.45 21.14 17.98
N ILE A 428 1.75 19.98 17.39
CA ILE A 428 2.43 19.84 16.10
C ILE A 428 1.32 19.89 15.04
N MET A 429 1.22 21.00 14.31
CA MET A 429 0.27 21.15 13.22
C MET A 429 1.01 20.90 11.92
N VAL A 430 0.47 20.05 11.05
CA VAL A 430 1.13 19.62 9.81
C VAL A 430 0.23 19.92 8.63
N HIS A 431 0.77 20.53 7.57
CA HIS A 431 0.01 20.73 6.34
C HIS A 431 -0.18 19.38 5.64
N PRO A 432 -1.40 18.98 5.23
CA PRO A 432 -1.65 17.62 4.74
C PRO A 432 -0.87 17.27 3.47
N GLU A 433 -0.71 18.21 2.53
CA GLU A 433 0.08 17.99 1.30
C GLU A 433 1.59 17.83 1.56
N LYS A 434 2.06 18.22 2.74
CA LYS A 434 3.48 18.19 3.11
C LYS A 434 3.76 17.15 4.19
N PHE A 435 2.77 16.32 4.53
CA PHE A 435 2.88 15.35 5.61
C PHE A 435 4.05 14.37 5.38
N GLY A 436 4.95 14.31 6.36
CA GLY A 436 6.15 13.48 6.33
C GLY A 436 7.35 14.12 5.62
N THR A 437 7.17 15.26 4.98
CA THR A 437 8.29 16.07 4.49
C THR A 437 8.80 16.95 5.62
N ASN A 438 10.12 16.94 5.84
CA ASN A 438 10.77 17.67 6.93
C ASN A 438 10.11 17.43 8.29
N ALA A 439 9.92 16.17 8.69
CA ALA A 439 9.34 15.80 9.99
C ALA A 439 10.30 16.10 11.18
N SER A 440 10.78 17.35 11.29
CA SER A 440 11.69 17.82 12.35
C SER A 440 11.21 19.10 13.05
N PRO A 441 10.04 19.06 13.72
CA PRO A 441 9.51 20.22 14.42
C PRO A 441 10.33 20.64 15.64
N GLY A 442 10.15 21.90 16.05
CA GLY A 442 10.65 22.43 17.32
C GLY A 442 12.09 22.93 17.33
N TYR A 443 12.76 23.03 16.18
CA TYR A 443 14.13 23.59 16.12
C TYR A 443 14.21 25.05 16.57
N ASP A 444 13.12 25.80 16.52
CA ASP A 444 13.00 27.20 16.95
C ASP A 444 12.05 27.36 18.14
N ILE A 445 11.81 26.28 18.88
CA ILE A 445 10.78 26.25 19.93
C ILE A 445 11.03 27.33 20.99
N VAL A 446 12.27 27.59 21.39
CA VAL A 446 12.60 28.63 22.39
C VAL A 446 12.32 30.05 21.88
N GLU A 447 12.38 30.27 20.57
CA GLU A 447 12.06 31.56 19.96
C GLU A 447 10.55 31.81 19.85
N ARG A 448 9.77 30.73 19.74
CA ARG A 448 8.31 30.75 19.60
C ARG A 448 7.57 30.59 20.93
N LEU A 449 8.18 29.96 21.94
CA LEU A 449 7.59 29.78 23.25
C LEU A 449 7.35 31.13 23.93
N HIS A 450 6.08 31.38 24.20
CA HIS A 450 5.59 32.61 24.75
C HIS A 450 4.36 32.29 25.59
N ALA A 451 4.36 32.71 26.87
CA ALA A 451 3.18 32.48 27.70
C ALA A 451 2.04 33.37 27.21
N PRO A 452 0.79 32.88 27.20
CA PRO A 452 -0.34 33.65 26.70
C PRO A 452 -0.40 35.07 27.31
N ASP A 453 -0.05 35.20 28.59
CA ASP A 453 -0.08 36.45 29.34
C ASP A 453 1.28 37.12 29.53
N SER A 454 2.38 36.51 29.07
CA SER A 454 3.71 37.14 29.20
C SER A 454 3.91 38.13 28.06
N VAL A 455 4.55 39.26 28.33
CA VAL A 455 4.99 40.17 27.25
C VAL A 455 6.27 39.65 26.59
N LEU A 456 7.11 38.96 27.36
CA LEU A 456 8.47 38.58 26.97
C LEU A 456 8.53 37.10 26.56
N PRO A 457 9.06 36.76 25.37
CA PRO A 457 9.32 35.37 25.01
C PRO A 457 10.47 34.80 25.83
N VAL A 458 10.52 33.47 25.92
CA VAL A 458 11.49 32.75 26.77
C VAL A 458 12.93 33.16 26.43
N ILE A 459 13.28 33.25 25.14
CA ILE A 459 14.61 33.69 24.72
C ILE A 459 14.97 35.11 25.22
N THR A 460 13.99 36.01 25.32
CA THR A 460 14.20 37.35 25.86
C THR A 460 14.40 37.31 27.37
N LYS A 461 13.63 36.50 28.09
CA LYS A 461 13.80 36.30 29.54
C LYS A 461 15.20 35.75 29.87
N VAL A 462 15.67 34.77 29.09
CA VAL A 462 17.03 34.21 29.20
C VAL A 462 18.08 35.30 28.99
N ASN A 463 17.96 36.10 27.93
CA ASN A 463 18.91 37.17 27.67
C ASN A 463 18.89 38.25 28.78
N ILE A 464 17.72 38.62 29.30
CA ILE A 464 17.60 39.53 30.45
C ILE A 464 18.30 38.94 31.68
N ARG A 465 18.07 37.65 31.99
CA ARG A 465 18.74 36.99 33.11
C ARG A 465 20.26 37.08 32.97
N ASP A 466 20.79 36.67 31.82
CA ASP A 466 22.22 36.50 31.61
C ASP A 466 22.97 37.83 31.47
N GLN A 467 22.35 38.81 30.80
CA GLN A 467 23.01 40.06 30.43
C GLN A 467 22.65 41.22 31.35
N TRP A 468 21.46 41.22 31.93
CA TRP A 468 21.04 42.25 32.89
C TRP A 468 21.10 41.74 34.32
N THR A 469 20.26 40.77 34.70
CA THR A 469 20.08 40.35 36.10
C THR A 469 21.39 39.88 36.74
N MET A 470 22.21 39.10 36.02
CA MET A 470 23.50 38.63 36.53
C MET A 470 24.58 39.71 36.57
N LYS A 471 24.57 40.68 35.63
CA LYS A 471 25.64 41.70 35.52
C LYS A 471 25.37 42.97 36.32
N ILE A 472 24.09 43.31 36.54
CA ILE A 472 23.71 44.57 37.17
C ILE A 472 24.20 44.74 38.62
N PRO A 473 24.35 43.70 39.46
CA PRO A 473 24.87 43.88 40.82
C PRO A 473 26.30 44.43 40.85
N ALA A 474 27.16 43.99 39.92
CA ALA A 474 28.54 44.47 39.83
C ALA A 474 28.59 45.95 39.43
N LEU A 475 27.71 46.35 38.49
CA LEU A 475 27.61 47.74 38.05
C LEU A 475 27.05 48.65 39.16
N LYS A 476 26.01 48.20 39.87
CA LYS A 476 25.46 48.91 41.05
C LYS A 476 26.51 49.07 42.14
N LYS A 477 27.30 48.03 42.41
CA LYS A 477 28.41 48.09 43.38
C LYS A 477 29.45 49.14 42.98
N LYS A 478 29.88 49.15 41.71
CA LYS A 478 30.84 50.11 41.17
C LYS A 478 30.35 51.56 41.35
N LEU A 479 29.07 51.82 41.04
CA LEU A 479 28.46 53.13 41.24
C LEU A 479 28.41 53.49 42.73
N LYS A 480 27.90 52.58 43.58
CA LYS A 480 27.78 52.79 45.04
C LYS A 480 29.11 53.09 45.72
N GLU A 481 30.19 52.42 45.34
CA GLU A 481 31.52 52.71 45.89
C GLU A 481 32.03 54.10 45.51
N ALA A 482 31.71 54.56 44.30
CA ALA A 482 32.16 55.84 43.79
C ALA A 482 31.35 57.02 44.36
N VAL A 483 30.02 56.89 44.44
CA VAL A 483 29.13 57.98 44.90
C VAL A 483 28.74 57.86 46.39
N ARG A 484 29.15 56.77 47.06
CA ARG A 484 28.87 56.46 48.48
C ARG A 484 27.38 56.40 48.84
N ASP A 485 26.53 56.16 47.84
CA ASP A 485 25.09 56.04 48.01
C ASP A 485 24.53 54.91 47.12
N GLU A 486 23.37 54.39 47.49
CA GLU A 486 22.71 53.32 46.76
C GLU A 486 21.73 53.88 45.74
N ILE A 487 22.03 53.62 44.46
CA ILE A 487 21.22 54.08 43.33
C ILE A 487 20.44 52.91 42.73
N GLU A 488 19.15 53.10 42.57
CA GLU A 488 18.25 52.16 41.91
C GLU A 488 18.25 52.38 40.40
N PHE A 489 18.37 51.29 39.64
CA PHE A 489 18.16 51.29 38.19
C PHE A 489 16.77 50.74 37.91
N VAL A 490 15.92 51.56 37.31
CA VAL A 490 14.52 51.24 37.05
C VAL A 490 14.33 50.98 35.56
N VAL A 491 13.94 49.74 35.24
CA VAL A 491 13.75 49.28 33.86
C VAL A 491 12.42 48.54 33.76
N ASP A 492 11.59 48.97 32.81
CA ASP A 492 10.37 48.26 32.42
C ASP A 492 10.62 47.47 31.12
N PHE A 493 11.10 46.23 31.27
CA PHE A 493 11.41 45.37 30.14
C PHE A 493 10.19 45.07 29.26
N ASP A 494 8.99 45.00 29.84
CA ASP A 494 7.76 44.72 29.11
C ASP A 494 7.42 45.89 28.18
N ASN A 495 7.46 47.12 28.71
CA ASN A 495 7.25 48.31 27.88
C ASN A 495 8.34 48.43 26.81
N ILE A 496 9.61 48.21 27.16
CA ILE A 496 10.71 48.32 26.20
C ILE A 496 10.53 47.30 25.08
N PHE A 497 10.21 46.05 25.41
CA PHE A 497 9.98 45.00 24.41
C PHE A 497 8.80 45.32 23.49
N LYS A 498 7.69 45.86 24.03
CA LYS A 498 6.52 46.26 23.24
C LYS A 498 6.86 47.35 22.22
N ILE A 499 7.60 48.38 22.65
CA ILE A 499 8.00 49.49 21.79
C ILE A 499 9.02 49.01 20.75
N ALA A 500 10.02 48.23 21.16
CA ALA A 500 10.99 47.62 20.25
C ALA A 500 10.33 46.78 19.17
N LYS A 501 9.38 45.92 19.55
CA LYS A 501 8.60 45.09 18.62
C LYS A 501 7.74 45.92 17.66
N LYS A 502 7.20 47.04 18.12
CA LYS A 502 6.37 47.94 17.28
C LYS A 502 7.21 48.68 16.24
N ASN A 503 8.43 49.06 16.59
CA ASN A 503 9.30 49.89 15.75
C ASN A 503 10.42 49.12 15.03
N SER A 504 10.54 47.80 15.25
CA SER A 504 11.45 46.95 14.50
C SER A 504 10.99 46.81 13.05
N ASP A 505 11.91 46.92 12.09
CA ASP A 505 11.65 46.59 10.69
C ASP A 505 11.41 45.08 10.51
N SER A 506 10.93 44.68 9.33
CA SER A 506 10.66 43.27 9.01
C SER A 506 11.89 42.35 9.11
N ASN A 507 13.10 42.93 9.09
CA ASN A 507 14.38 42.23 9.30
C ASN A 507 14.77 42.13 10.79
N GLY A 508 14.16 42.92 11.66
CA GLY A 508 14.64 43.25 13.00
C GLY A 508 14.12 42.36 14.11
N LYS A 509 14.42 41.05 14.09
CA LYS A 509 14.16 40.16 15.26
C LYS A 509 15.24 40.25 16.36
N TRP A 510 16.26 41.10 16.19
CA TRP A 510 17.43 41.21 17.08
C TRP A 510 17.08 41.57 18.53
N TYR A 511 15.98 42.27 18.77
CA TYR A 511 15.55 42.64 20.12
C TYR A 511 15.17 41.41 20.96
N LYS A 512 14.71 40.31 20.34
CA LYS A 512 14.26 39.12 21.06
C LYS A 512 15.39 38.43 21.83
N ASN A 513 16.60 38.38 21.28
CA ASN A 513 17.72 37.66 21.87
C ASN A 513 18.81 38.59 22.46
N LYS A 514 18.58 39.91 22.50
CA LYS A 514 19.56 40.90 22.97
C LYS A 514 19.03 41.93 23.97
N LEU A 515 17.74 41.88 24.36
CA LEU A 515 17.13 42.94 25.17
C LEU A 515 17.90 43.28 26.45
N GLY A 516 18.31 42.27 27.22
CA GLY A 516 19.12 42.47 28.43
C GLY A 516 20.50 43.08 28.14
N GLU A 517 21.16 42.64 27.06
CA GLU A 517 22.45 43.16 26.61
C GLU A 517 22.34 44.65 26.25
N ILE A 518 21.32 44.99 25.47
CA ILE A 518 21.07 46.37 25.02
C ILE A 518 20.80 47.27 26.21
N VAL A 519 19.87 46.89 27.10
CA VAL A 519 19.55 47.66 28.30
C VAL A 519 20.79 47.83 29.16
N TYR A 520 21.57 46.77 29.41
CA TYR A 520 22.83 46.87 30.14
C TYR A 520 23.80 47.86 29.50
N GLY A 521 23.89 47.85 28.17
CA GLY A 521 24.73 48.73 27.37
C GLY A 521 24.39 50.22 27.45
N TYR A 522 23.22 50.61 27.98
CA TYR A 522 22.91 52.01 28.31
C TYR A 522 23.46 52.42 29.68
N PHE A 523 23.37 51.53 30.68
CA PHE A 523 23.76 51.84 32.05
C PHE A 523 25.29 51.77 32.26
N GLU A 524 25.98 50.83 31.61
CA GLU A 524 27.42 50.67 31.77
C GLU A 524 28.24 51.93 31.42
N PRO A 525 28.09 52.53 30.23
CA PRO A 525 28.80 53.77 29.87
C PRO A 525 28.34 54.97 30.70
N LEU A 526 27.05 55.05 31.07
CA LEU A 526 26.57 56.10 31.98
C LEU A 526 27.34 56.08 33.29
N VAL A 527 27.42 54.91 33.94
CA VAL A 527 28.15 54.74 35.19
C VAL A 527 29.62 55.05 35.01
N ALA A 528 30.25 54.63 33.91
CA ALA A 528 31.64 54.96 33.61
C ALA A 528 31.89 56.47 33.53
N ASN A 529 30.94 57.24 32.96
CA ASN A 529 31.04 58.69 32.89
C ASN A 529 30.77 59.38 34.24
N ILE A 530 29.79 58.89 35.03
CA ILE A 530 29.52 59.44 36.38
C ILE A 530 30.74 59.31 37.28
N ILE A 531 31.40 58.16 37.28
CA ILE A 531 32.48 57.90 38.24
C ILE A 531 33.82 58.55 37.87
N LYS A 532 33.93 59.15 36.68
CA LYS A 532 35.18 59.59 36.07
C LYS A 532 35.85 60.74 36.81
N ASP A 533 35.06 61.63 37.43
CA ASP A 533 35.53 62.86 38.07
C ASP A 533 34.81 63.09 39.42
N ASP A 534 35.54 63.58 40.42
CA ASP A 534 35.03 63.79 41.78
C ASP A 534 33.88 64.81 41.82
N MET A 535 33.97 65.90 41.04
CA MET A 535 32.91 66.91 40.99
C MET A 535 31.63 66.37 40.35
N VAL A 536 31.76 65.53 39.32
CA VAL A 536 30.61 64.87 38.68
C VAL A 536 29.89 63.96 39.67
N ARG A 537 30.64 63.21 40.49
CA ARG A 537 30.05 62.33 41.51
C ARG A 537 29.31 63.10 42.58
N ASP A 538 29.91 64.17 43.10
CA ASP A 538 29.30 64.97 44.16
C ASP A 538 28.03 65.68 43.67
N ASN A 539 28.07 66.33 42.49
CA ASN A 539 26.88 66.95 41.89
C ASN A 539 25.80 65.91 41.54
N PHE A 540 26.20 64.73 41.05
CA PHE A 540 25.23 63.66 40.75
C PHE A 540 24.40 63.28 41.97
N VAL A 541 25.04 63.12 43.14
CA VAL A 541 24.34 62.78 44.39
C VAL A 541 23.41 63.90 44.85
N GLU A 542 23.84 65.15 44.71
CA GLU A 542 23.03 66.32 45.10
C GLU A 542 21.76 66.45 44.25
N ILE A 543 21.89 66.30 42.93
CA ILE A 543 20.80 66.57 41.98
C ILE A 543 19.91 65.33 41.83
N VAL A 544 20.47 64.12 41.81
CA VAL A 544 19.73 62.85 41.69
C VAL A 544 19.30 62.33 43.07
N ASN A 545 18.66 63.20 43.86
CA ASN A 545 18.32 62.94 45.26
C ASN A 545 17.24 61.88 45.47
N THR A 546 16.47 61.51 44.44
CA THR A 546 15.55 60.36 44.50
C THR A 546 16.27 59.02 44.43
N LYS A 547 17.56 59.04 44.05
CA LYS A 547 18.44 57.88 43.91
C LYS A 547 17.96 56.90 42.84
N LYS A 548 17.32 57.41 41.78
CA LYS A 548 16.79 56.58 40.68
C LYS A 548 17.36 57.01 39.34
N ILE A 549 17.72 56.00 38.54
CA ILE A 549 18.01 56.13 37.13
C ILE A 549 17.00 55.30 36.35
N TYR A 550 16.24 55.95 35.47
CA TYR A 550 15.26 55.30 34.62
C TYR A 550 15.80 55.12 33.21
N LEU A 551 15.46 54.00 32.56
CA LEU A 551 15.54 53.87 31.10
C LEU A 551 14.12 53.94 30.52
N ILE A 552 13.83 54.97 29.74
CA ILE A 552 12.51 55.19 29.16
C ILE A 552 12.59 55.48 27.66
N PHE A 553 11.46 55.27 26.98
CA PHE A 553 11.23 55.82 25.66
C PHE A 553 10.60 57.20 25.79
N ASP A 554 11.06 58.14 24.97
CA ASP A 554 10.53 59.50 24.90
C ASP A 554 10.42 59.93 23.43
N GLU A 555 9.23 60.36 23.01
CA GLU A 555 8.96 60.81 21.65
C GLU A 555 9.60 62.17 21.34
N GLU A 556 9.97 62.95 22.36
CA GLU A 556 10.68 64.22 22.19
C GLU A 556 12.15 64.02 21.79
N VAL A 557 12.69 62.80 21.99
CA VAL A 557 14.05 62.45 21.59
C VAL A 557 14.07 62.14 20.09
N THR A 558 14.48 63.15 19.32
CA THR A 558 14.59 63.08 17.85
C THR A 558 15.89 62.45 17.35
N ASP A 559 16.89 62.29 18.21
CA ASP A 559 18.16 61.60 17.95
C ASP A 559 18.19 60.22 18.65
N TYR A 560 19.35 59.56 18.75
CA TYR A 560 19.44 58.20 19.29
C TYR A 560 19.00 58.08 20.74
N ASN A 561 19.59 58.91 21.61
CA ASN A 561 19.39 58.89 23.05
C ASN A 561 19.94 60.17 23.67
N ASP A 562 19.42 60.54 24.85
CA ASP A 562 19.99 61.56 25.71
C ASP A 562 19.80 61.22 27.19
N ILE A 563 20.28 62.10 28.06
CA ILE A 563 20.03 62.05 29.49
C ILE A 563 19.48 63.39 29.97
N ILE A 564 18.54 63.34 30.91
CA ILE A 564 18.03 64.53 31.62
C ILE A 564 17.89 64.22 33.11
N VAL A 565 17.99 65.24 33.95
CA VAL A 565 17.55 65.16 35.34
C VAL A 565 16.21 65.87 35.47
N LYS A 566 15.21 65.15 35.97
CA LYS A 566 13.85 65.66 36.17
C LYS A 566 13.32 65.14 37.49
N ASP A 567 12.73 66.02 38.29
CA ASP A 567 12.11 65.68 39.58
C ASP A 567 13.05 64.91 40.53
N GLY A 568 14.35 65.23 40.47
CA GLY A 568 15.40 64.59 41.29
C GLY A 568 15.80 63.17 40.85
N ALA A 569 15.38 62.71 39.66
CA ALA A 569 15.79 61.44 39.06
C ALA A 569 16.51 61.65 37.72
N LEU A 570 17.44 60.77 37.38
CA LEU A 570 18.07 60.78 36.05
C LEU A 570 17.30 59.86 35.11
N TYR A 571 17.00 60.36 33.92
CA TYR A 571 16.33 59.60 32.87
C TYR A 571 17.29 59.42 31.71
N ILE A 572 17.58 58.17 31.36
CA ILE A 572 18.10 57.80 30.04
C ILE A 572 16.89 57.73 29.12
N ARG A 573 16.82 58.64 28.15
CA ARG A 573 15.72 58.70 27.21
C ARG A 573 16.18 58.20 25.86
N VAL A 574 15.37 57.34 25.26
CA VAL A 574 15.67 56.71 23.97
C VAL A 574 14.54 57.04 23.00
N GLY A 575 14.90 57.45 21.78
CA GLY A 575 13.90 57.65 20.73
C GLY A 575 13.28 56.30 20.33
N PRO A 576 11.96 56.21 20.05
CA PRO A 576 11.27 54.93 19.79
C PRO A 576 11.87 54.04 18.69
N ASN A 577 12.58 54.63 17.74
CA ASN A 577 13.21 53.96 16.60
C ASN A 577 14.71 53.67 16.79
N TYR A 578 15.29 54.05 17.93
CA TYR A 578 16.76 54.06 18.12
C TYR A 578 17.24 53.20 19.27
N LEU A 579 16.41 52.26 19.75
CA LEU A 579 16.81 51.32 20.79
C LEU A 579 18.11 50.60 20.39
N GLY A 580 19.07 50.56 21.32
CA GLY A 580 20.37 49.92 21.13
C GLY A 580 21.32 50.64 20.19
N THR A 581 20.93 51.76 19.60
CA THR A 581 21.82 52.55 18.74
C THR A 581 22.63 53.52 19.59
N ASN A 582 23.95 53.50 19.41
CA ASN A 582 24.91 54.37 20.12
C ASN A 582 24.76 54.35 21.67
N SER A 583 24.34 53.22 22.24
CA SER A 583 24.19 53.09 23.70
C SER A 583 25.51 53.25 24.44
N ASN A 584 26.64 52.94 23.79
CA ASN A 584 28.00 53.11 24.33
C ASN A 584 28.40 54.58 24.57
N ASN A 585 27.67 55.56 24.03
CA ASN A 585 27.96 56.98 24.18
C ASN A 585 27.18 57.66 25.33
N ILE A 586 26.34 56.91 26.06
CA ILE A 586 25.50 57.50 27.11
C ILE A 586 26.34 58.15 28.20
N GLY A 587 25.92 59.34 28.60
CA GLY A 587 26.54 60.11 29.68
C GLY A 587 27.78 60.89 29.27
N TYR A 588 28.13 60.97 27.99
CA TYR A 588 29.27 61.79 27.55
C TYR A 588 29.09 63.28 27.90
N ASN A 589 27.85 63.75 27.97
CA ASN A 589 27.44 65.11 28.30
C ASN A 589 26.93 65.23 29.76
N ILE A 590 27.25 64.28 30.65
CA ILE A 590 26.77 64.28 32.04
C ILE A 590 27.10 65.57 32.80
N ILE A 591 28.23 66.22 32.48
CA ILE A 591 28.63 67.50 33.07
C ILE A 591 27.69 68.64 32.69
N ASP A 592 27.11 68.62 31.48
CA ASP A 592 26.19 69.67 31.04
C ASP A 592 24.77 69.46 31.62
N VAL A 593 24.49 68.25 32.11
CA VAL A 593 23.18 67.84 32.64
C VAL A 593 23.08 67.97 34.16
N LEU A 594 24.20 67.81 34.87
CA LEU A 594 24.34 68.03 36.32
C LEU A 594 24.74 69.48 36.58
#